data_AF-A0A7D9H671-F1
#
_entry.id   AF-A0A7D9H671-F1
#
_cell.length_a   1.000
_cell.length_b   1.000
_cell.length_c   1.000
_cell.angle_alpha   90.00
_cell.angle_beta   90.00
_cell.angle_gamma   90.00
#
_symmetry.space_group_name_H-M   'P 1'
#
loop_
_entity.id
_entity.type
_entity.pdbx_description
1 polymer ?
#
loop_
_entity_poly.entity_id
_entity_poly.type
_entity_poly.pdbx_seq_one_letter_code
_entity_poly.pdbx_strand_id
1 'polypeptide(L)' 'MAMLTEIYIEALLVDQDAADQVWEAWDKGEIDNQVAWLAWWIIVECLIHTGSRP' A
#
# COMPACT_ATOMS: atom_id res chain seq x y z
N MET A 1 7.38 -3.47 13.32
CA MET A 1 6.12 -2.82 12.90
C MET A 1 6.32 -1.46 12.22
N ALA A 2 7.39 -0.70 12.50
CA ALA A 2 7.63 0.61 11.84
C ALA A 2 7.58 0.58 10.29
N MET A 3 8.15 -0.46 9.67
CA MET A 3 8.20 -0.60 8.20
C MET A 3 6.83 -0.78 7.53
N LEU A 4 5.84 -1.41 8.19
CA LEU A 4 4.49 -1.55 7.63
C LEU A 4 3.73 -0.22 7.66
N THR A 5 3.91 0.54 8.74
CA THR A 5 3.29 1.86 8.89
C THR A 5 3.85 2.86 7.88
N GLU A 6 5.16 2.86 7.65
CA GLU A 6 5.81 3.76 6.67
C GLU A 6 5.26 3.52 5.26
N ILE A 7 5.27 2.28 4.79
CA ILE A 7 4.80 1.97 3.43
C ILE A 7 3.29 2.15 3.26
N TYR A 8 2.50 1.93 4.32
CA TYR A 8 1.08 2.22 4.32
C TYR A 8 0.83 3.73 4.15
N ILE A 9 1.56 4.58 4.87
CA ILE A 9 1.45 6.04 4.73
C ILE A 9 1.84 6.47 3.31
N GLU A 10 2.91 5.90 2.74
CA GLU A 10 3.29 6.19 1.36
C GLU A 10 2.22 5.76 0.37
N ALA A 11 1.64 4.57 0.53
CA ALA A 11 0.55 4.09 -0.30
C ALA A 11 -0.69 4.98 -0.19
N LEU A 12 -1.04 5.44 1.02
CA LEU A 12 -2.17 6.38 1.24
C LEU A 12 -2.00 7.70 0.48
N LEU A 13 -0.76 8.21 0.38
CA LEU A 13 -0.47 9.46 -0.35
C LEU A 13 -0.57 9.29 -1.87
N VAL A 14 -0.45 8.06 -2.35
CA VAL A 14 -0.43 7.68 -3.77
C VAL A 14 -1.82 7.31 -4.26
N ASP A 15 -2.49 6.40 -3.56
CA ASP A 15 -3.85 5.94 -3.82
C ASP A 15 -4.50 5.49 -2.49
N GLN A 16 -5.26 6.40 -1.90
CA GLN A 16 -5.91 6.16 -0.61
C GLN A 16 -6.88 4.98 -0.67
N ASP A 17 -7.71 4.91 -1.72
CA ASP A 17 -8.76 3.88 -1.83
C ASP A 17 -8.13 2.48 -1.96
N ALA A 18 -7.04 2.35 -2.73
CA ALA A 18 -6.31 1.09 -2.84
C ALA A 18 -5.57 0.74 -1.54
N ALA A 19 -4.93 1.72 -0.89
CA ALA A 19 -4.20 1.50 0.35
C ALA A 19 -5.13 1.07 1.50
N ASP A 20 -6.32 1.66 1.60
CA ASP A 20 -7.33 1.33 2.61
C ASP A 20 -7.92 -0.07 2.38
N GLN A 21 -8.10 -0.52 1.12
CA GLN A 21 -8.52 -1.89 0.84
C GLN A 21 -7.51 -2.93 1.34
N VAL A 22 -6.21 -2.67 1.15
CA VAL A 22 -5.14 -3.55 1.66
C VAL A 22 -5.13 -3.52 3.19
N TRP A 23 -5.33 -2.36 3.81
CA TRP A 23 -5.45 -2.25 5.27
C TRP A 23 -6.60 -3.10 5.81
N GLU A 24 -7.79 -3.00 5.21
CA GLU A 24 -8.95 -3.79 5.66
C GLU A 24 -8.73 -5.30 5.53
N ALA A 25 -8.13 -5.76 4.44
CA ALA A 25 -7.84 -7.18 4.24
C ALA A 25 -6.82 -7.68 5.28
N TRP A 26 -5.82 -6.86 5.59
CA TRP A 26 -4.82 -7.17 6.62
C TRP A 26 -5.43 -7.17 8.03
N ASP A 27 -6.26 -6.18 8.37
CA ASP A 27 -6.92 -6.07 9.67
C ASP A 27 -7.89 -7.24 9.94
N LYS A 28 -8.57 -7.73 8.89
CA LYS A 28 -9.40 -8.95 8.93
C LYS A 28 -8.58 -10.24 9.03
N GLY A 29 -7.25 -10.18 8.83
CA GLY A 29 -6.37 -11.35 8.77
C GLY A 29 -6.52 -12.18 7.50
N GLU A 30 -7.11 -11.62 6.43
CA GLU A 30 -7.25 -12.27 5.12
C GLU A 30 -5.91 -12.35 4.39
N ILE A 31 -5.00 -11.42 4.70
CA ILE A 31 -3.62 -11.41 4.21
C ILE A 31 -2.64 -11.21 5.37
N ASP A 32 -1.44 -11.75 5.22
CA ASP A 32 -0.38 -11.58 6.20
C ASP A 32 0.42 -10.28 5.99
N ASN A 33 1.36 -10.02 6.90
CA ASN A 33 2.23 -8.84 6.87
C ASN A 33 3.06 -8.74 5.57
N GLN A 34 3.48 -9.87 5.00
CA GLN A 34 4.33 -9.88 3.81
C GLN A 34 3.50 -9.48 2.58
N VAL A 35 2.28 -10.00 2.48
CA VAL A 35 1.35 -9.67 1.39
C VAL A 35 0.88 -8.22 1.51
N ALA A 36 0.56 -7.73 2.71
CA ALA A 36 0.18 -6.33 2.93
C ALA A 36 1.32 -5.37 2.51
N TRP A 37 2.55 -5.67 2.94
CA TRP A 37 3.73 -4.88 2.55
C TRP A 37 3.92 -4.84 1.04
N LEU A 38 3.82 -5.99 0.36
CA LEU A 38 4.00 -6.07 -1.09
C LEU A 38 2.91 -5.32 -1.85
N ALA A 39 1.66 -5.39 -1.38
CA ALA A 39 0.54 -4.68 -2.00
C ALA A 39 0.70 -3.17 -1.89
N TRP A 40 1.06 -2.65 -0.72
CA TRP A 40 1.37 -1.22 -0.55
C TRP A 40 2.59 -0.79 -1.38
N TRP A 41 3.63 -1.62 -1.47
CA TRP A 41 4.77 -1.36 -2.36
C TRP A 41 4.35 -1.23 -3.83
N ILE A 42 3.48 -2.14 -4.30
CA ILE A 42 2.96 -2.08 -5.67
C ILE A 42 2.16 -0.80 -5.88
N ILE A 43 1.33 -0.38 -4.93
CA ILE A 43 0.59 0.89 -5.02
C ILE A 43 1.57 2.05 -5.23
N VAL A 44 2.59 2.15 -4.39
CA VAL A 44 3.64 3.19 -4.48
C VAL A 44 4.37 3.16 -5.83
N GLU A 45 4.77 1.97 -6.31
CA GLU A 45 5.52 1.80 -7.56
C GLU A 45 4.66 1.94 -8.84
N CYS A 46 3.35 1.64 -8.79
CA CYS A 46 2.51 1.67 -9.99
C CYS A 46 2.35 3.09 -10.57
N LEU A 47 2.55 4.13 -9.76
CA LEU A 47 2.60 5.52 -10.21
C LEU A 47 3.95 5.89 -10.86
N ILE A 48 5.03 5.16 -10.59
CA ILE A 48 6.37 5.39 -11.18
C ILE A 48 6.40 4.96 -12.67
N HIS A 49 5.64 3.92 -13.04
CA HIS A 49 5.62 3.41 -14.42
C HIS A 49 4.48 3.94 -15.30
N THR A 50 3.48 4.64 -14.74
CA THR A 50 2.32 5.16 -15.49
C THR A 50 2.44 6.64 -15.88
N GLY A 51 3.53 7.33 -15.52
CA GLY A 51 3.92 8.58 -16.19
C GLY A 51 2.93 9.73 -16.04
N SER A 52 2.55 10.08 -14.81
CA SER A 52 1.90 11.37 -14.54
C SER A 52 2.27 11.87 -13.14
N ARG A 53 3.54 12.24 -12.97
CA ARG A 53 3.90 13.31 -12.02
C ARG A 53 3.67 14.64 -12.75
N PRO A 54 2.87 15.59 -12.22
CA PRO A 54 3.01 16.99 -12.62
C PRO A 54 4.39 17.54 -12.24
#